data_AF-A0A7J2LRG8-F1
#
_entry.id   AF-A0A7J2LRG8-F1
#
_cell.length_a   1.000
_cell.length_b   1.000
_cell.length_c   1.000
_cell.angle_alpha   90.00
_cell.angle_beta   90.00
_cell.angle_gamma   90.00
#
_symmetry.space_group_name_H-M   'P 1'
#
loop_
_entity.id
_entity.type
_entity.pdbx_description
1 polymer ?
#
loop_
_entity_poly.entity_id
_entity_poly.type
_entity_poly.pdbx_seq_one_letter_code
_entity_poly.pdbx_strand_id
1 'polypeptide(L)'
;MADFARFVAAIAFLLIISMAMNTIIYDPLMGLSLILLGILIISLAIDPASAKALMKVFAPVIFALILLPIIFSVTGALNRELAIISILFLILLFITSGALMGGVEAKSSLVLTPLIAIPTLVAFLYDPTGTLAFLISTTMVFGFLFVTWYLVRKIPPTKEFVVLDKVGIAIEDIAPRGRIKIGGEIWWAVTRGWRIRKGDRVYVTGKRDMELVVVPLVECPACGKEYPITNVPERCVKCGYDLSAITLQALKKYMVSPTEQ
;
A
#
# COMPACT_ATOMS: atom_id res chain seq x y z
N MET A 1 -10.67 -12.90 -16.12
CA MET A 1 -9.96 -13.79 -15.17
C MET A 1 -10.02 -13.27 -13.73
N ALA A 2 -9.77 -11.98 -13.47
CA ALA A 2 -9.86 -11.41 -12.12
C ALA A 2 -11.25 -11.52 -11.48
N ASP A 3 -12.32 -11.31 -12.25
CA ASP A 3 -13.70 -11.35 -11.71
C ASP A 3 -14.16 -12.77 -11.33
N PHE A 4 -13.72 -13.77 -12.09
CA PHE A 4 -13.98 -15.18 -11.77
C PHE A 4 -13.24 -15.60 -10.49
N ALA A 5 -11.99 -15.19 -10.31
CA ALA A 5 -11.23 -15.46 -9.09
C ALA A 5 -11.85 -14.79 -7.85
N ARG A 6 -12.34 -13.55 -8.00
CA ARG A 6 -13.07 -12.83 -6.94
C ARG A 6 -14.38 -13.51 -6.57
N PHE A 7 -15.11 -13.99 -7.56
CA PHE A 7 -16.35 -14.73 -7.35
C PHE A 7 -16.11 -16.05 -6.62
N VAL A 8 -15.12 -16.83 -7.04
CA VAL A 8 -14.75 -18.10 -6.39
C VAL A 8 -14.26 -17.86 -4.96
N ALA A 9 -13.47 -16.82 -4.72
CA ALA A 9 -12.99 -16.47 -3.38
C ALA A 9 -14.13 -16.01 -2.45
N ALA A 10 -15.13 -15.29 -2.96
CA ALA A 10 -16.31 -14.91 -2.18
C ALA A 10 -17.15 -16.13 -1.78
N ILE A 11 -17.32 -17.11 -2.67
CA ILE A 11 -17.99 -18.37 -2.36
C ILE A 11 -17.19 -19.17 -1.31
N ALA A 12 -15.87 -19.30 -1.49
CA ALA A 12 -15.01 -19.98 -0.54
C ALA A 12 -15.05 -19.30 0.85
N PHE A 13 -15.03 -17.97 0.89
CA PHE A 13 -15.17 -17.19 2.11
C PHE A 13 -16.48 -17.47 2.85
N LEU A 14 -17.60 -17.46 2.13
CA LEU A 14 -18.92 -17.74 2.71
C LEU A 14 -19.01 -19.16 3.25
N LEU A 15 -18.49 -20.14 2.52
CA LEU A 15 -18.44 -21.54 2.97
C LEU A 15 -17.58 -21.71 4.22
N ILE A 16 -16.41 -21.09 4.25
CA ILE A 16 -15.49 -21.17 5.39
C ILE A 16 -16.07 -20.47 6.61
N ILE A 17 -16.71 -19.32 6.46
CA ILE A 17 -17.38 -18.63 7.58
C ILE A 17 -18.54 -19.47 8.12
N SER A 18 -19.36 -20.03 7.23
CA SER A 18 -20.47 -20.90 7.63
C SER A 18 -19.97 -22.10 8.43
N MET A 19 -18.90 -22.74 7.96
CA MET A 19 -18.24 -23.83 8.67
C MET A 19 -17.67 -23.37 10.01
N ALA A 20 -17.01 -22.21 10.02
CA ALA A 20 -16.40 -21.66 11.22
C ALA A 20 -17.43 -21.34 12.31
N MET A 21 -18.59 -20.79 11.95
CA MET A 21 -19.67 -20.50 12.91
C MET A 21 -20.20 -21.77 13.58
N ASN A 22 -20.30 -22.87 12.84
CA ASN A 22 -20.69 -24.16 13.40
C ASN A 22 -19.59 -24.74 14.28
N THR A 23 -18.33 -24.69 13.83
CA THR A 23 -17.19 -25.23 14.59
C THR A 23 -16.91 -24.46 15.87
N ILE A 24 -17.16 -23.14 15.92
CA ILE A 24 -16.88 -22.30 17.10
C ILE A 24 -17.62 -22.76 18.36
N ILE A 25 -18.77 -23.41 18.18
CA ILE A 25 -19.60 -23.93 19.28
C ILE A 25 -18.92 -25.13 19.95
N TYR A 26 -18.20 -25.95 19.17
CA TYR A 26 -17.55 -27.16 19.64
C TYR A 26 -16.07 -26.96 19.98
N ASP A 27 -15.37 -26.20 19.14
CA ASP A 27 -13.97 -25.83 19.31
C ASP A 27 -13.77 -24.37 18.87
N PRO A 28 -13.67 -23.42 19.81
CA PRO A 28 -13.52 -22.01 19.49
C PRO A 28 -12.19 -21.70 18.81
N LEU A 29 -11.13 -22.48 19.04
CA LEU A 29 -9.80 -22.25 18.45
C LEU A 29 -9.80 -22.63 16.97
N MET A 30 -10.34 -23.79 16.63
CA MET A 30 -10.53 -24.17 15.22
C MET A 30 -11.45 -23.19 14.51
N GLY A 31 -12.58 -22.81 15.11
CA GLY A 31 -13.50 -21.85 14.52
C GLY A 31 -12.85 -20.48 14.25
N LEU A 32 -12.05 -19.96 15.18
CA LEU A 32 -11.27 -18.73 14.98
C LEU A 32 -10.23 -18.85 13.86
N SER A 33 -9.52 -19.99 13.77
CA SER A 33 -8.56 -20.24 12.70
C SER A 33 -9.23 -20.20 11.32
N LEU A 34 -10.43 -20.77 11.21
CA LEU A 34 -11.22 -20.78 9.98
C LEU A 34 -11.71 -19.38 9.60
N ILE A 35 -12.16 -18.57 10.56
CA ILE A 35 -12.53 -17.17 10.31
C ILE A 35 -11.34 -16.39 9.74
N LEU A 36 -10.17 -16.50 10.38
CA LEU A 36 -8.96 -15.80 9.94
C LEU A 36 -8.50 -16.26 8.54
N LEU A 37 -8.62 -17.56 8.26
CA LEU A 37 -8.31 -18.13 6.95
C LEU A 37 -9.28 -17.62 5.86
N GLY A 38 -10.57 -17.51 6.19
CA GLY A 38 -11.58 -16.89 5.33
C GLY A 38 -11.21 -15.44 5.01
N ILE A 39 -10.88 -14.63 6.02
CA ILE A 39 -10.49 -13.23 5.85
C ILE A 39 -9.26 -13.10 4.95
N LEU A 40 -8.29 -14.02 5.02
CA LEU A 40 -7.13 -14.02 4.13
C LEU A 40 -7.49 -14.33 2.68
N ILE A 41 -8.37 -15.31 2.44
CA ILE A 41 -8.80 -15.69 1.08
C ILE A 41 -9.51 -14.53 0.39
N ILE A 42 -10.43 -13.85 1.08
CA ILE A 42 -11.14 -12.70 0.50
C ILE A 42 -10.20 -11.51 0.29
N SER A 43 -9.25 -11.28 1.21
CA SER A 43 -8.25 -10.22 1.07
C SER A 43 -7.36 -10.46 -0.15
N LEU A 44 -6.93 -11.70 -0.39
CA LEU A 44 -6.11 -12.08 -1.56
C LEU A 44 -6.82 -11.82 -2.88
N ALA A 45 -8.14 -11.97 -2.89
CA ALA A 45 -8.96 -11.79 -4.09
C ALA A 45 -9.28 -10.31 -4.39
N ILE A 46 -9.42 -9.47 -3.36
CA ILE A 46 -9.69 -8.04 -3.52
C ILE A 46 -8.41 -7.35 -3.99
N ASP A 47 -7.34 -7.41 -3.17
CA ASP A 47 -6.07 -6.75 -3.42
C ASP A 47 -4.89 -7.63 -2.94
N PRO A 48 -4.08 -8.19 -3.86
CA PRO A 48 -2.98 -9.08 -3.49
C PRO A 48 -1.86 -8.37 -2.71
N ALA A 49 -1.76 -7.04 -2.82
CA ALA A 49 -0.78 -6.24 -2.08
C ALA A 49 -1.14 -6.12 -0.59
N SER A 50 -2.40 -5.85 -0.27
CA SER A 50 -2.88 -5.80 1.12
C SER A 50 -2.91 -7.18 1.75
N ALA A 51 -3.26 -8.21 0.97
CA ALA A 51 -3.24 -9.60 1.41
C ALA A 51 -1.84 -10.10 1.80
N LYS A 52 -0.77 -9.66 1.11
CA LYS A 52 0.61 -9.97 1.52
C LYS A 52 0.94 -9.39 2.90
N ALA A 53 0.52 -8.17 3.18
CA ALA A 53 0.69 -7.55 4.50
C ALA A 53 -0.13 -8.27 5.57
N LEU A 54 -1.40 -8.60 5.26
CA LEU A 54 -2.27 -9.36 6.17
C LEU A 54 -1.71 -10.76 6.46
N MET A 55 -1.28 -11.48 5.43
CA MET A 55 -0.72 -12.83 5.56
C MET A 55 0.55 -12.82 6.43
N LYS A 56 1.38 -11.78 6.32
CA LYS A 56 2.54 -11.62 7.20
C LYS A 56 2.16 -11.49 8.68
N VAL A 57 1.12 -10.72 8.98
CA VAL A 57 0.66 -10.52 10.38
C VAL A 57 -0.09 -11.73 10.91
N PHE A 58 -0.95 -12.33 10.10
CA PHE A 58 -1.89 -13.37 10.55
C PHE A 58 -1.39 -14.80 10.35
N ALA A 59 -0.45 -15.08 9.44
CA ALA A 59 0.08 -16.44 9.27
C ALA A 59 0.68 -17.03 10.57
N PRO A 60 1.46 -16.28 11.38
CA PRO A 60 1.92 -16.73 12.69
C PRO A 60 0.78 -17.16 13.60
N VAL A 61 -0.28 -16.34 13.64
CA VAL A 61 -1.46 -16.54 14.49
C VAL A 61 -2.25 -17.76 14.03
N ILE A 62 -2.52 -17.86 12.73
CA ILE A 62 -3.26 -18.98 12.13
C ILE A 62 -2.49 -20.28 12.34
N PHE A 63 -1.17 -20.28 12.13
CA PHE A 63 -0.35 -21.47 12.32
C PHE A 63 -0.37 -21.95 13.77
N ALA A 64 -0.27 -21.03 14.73
CA ALA A 64 -0.39 -21.36 16.14
C ALA A 64 -1.81 -21.82 16.52
N LEU A 65 -2.85 -21.16 16.03
CA LEU A 65 -4.25 -21.53 16.29
C LEU A 65 -4.65 -22.87 15.66
N ILE A 66 -3.95 -23.33 14.61
CA ILE A 66 -4.15 -24.67 14.03
C ILE A 66 -3.35 -25.72 14.81
N LEU A 67 -2.11 -25.42 15.21
CA LEU A 67 -1.26 -26.36 15.93
C LEU A 67 -1.72 -26.63 17.36
N LEU A 68 -2.20 -25.60 18.06
CA LEU A 68 -2.57 -25.72 19.47
C LEU A 68 -3.71 -26.73 19.71
N PRO A 69 -4.83 -26.72 18.96
CA PRO A 69 -5.87 -27.74 19.08
C PRO A 69 -5.37 -29.16 18.80
N ILE A 70 -4.45 -29.34 17.83
CA ILE A 70 -3.88 -30.65 17.50
C ILE A 70 -3.01 -31.16 18.66
N ILE A 71 -2.24 -30.29 19.29
CA ILE A 71 -1.43 -30.63 20.46
C ILE A 71 -2.33 -30.95 21.66
N PHE A 72 -3.41 -30.19 21.86
CA PHE A 72 -4.36 -30.40 22.94
C PHE A 72 -5.20 -31.67 22.76
N SER A 73 -5.56 -32.04 21.53
CA SER A 73 -6.32 -33.27 21.26
C SER A 73 -5.52 -34.54 21.54
N VAL A 74 -4.18 -34.49 21.39
CA VAL A 74 -3.28 -35.61 21.71
C VAL A 74 -2.99 -35.71 23.21
N THR A 75 -2.96 -34.58 23.92
CA THR A 75 -2.58 -34.52 25.35
C THR A 75 -3.75 -34.58 26.32
N GLY A 76 -4.99 -34.47 25.82
CA GLY A 76 -6.23 -34.76 26.57
C GLY A 76 -6.66 -33.70 27.59
N ALA A 77 -5.78 -32.78 27.99
CA ALA A 77 -6.12 -31.63 28.83
C ALA A 77 -5.12 -30.47 28.66
N LEU A 78 -5.61 -29.24 28.80
CA LEU A 78 -4.80 -28.04 29.03
C LEU A 78 -4.23 -28.10 30.45
N ASN A 79 -3.16 -28.86 30.64
CA ASN A 79 -2.37 -28.79 31.86
C ASN A 79 -1.69 -27.42 31.94
N ARG A 80 -1.58 -26.86 33.15
CA ARG A 80 -1.01 -25.52 33.41
C ARG A 80 0.35 -25.33 32.72
N GLU A 81 1.18 -26.37 32.69
CA GLU A 81 2.49 -26.36 32.06
C GLU A 81 2.42 -26.31 30.52
N LEU A 82 1.49 -27.07 29.92
CA LEU A 82 1.31 -27.11 28.47
C LEU A 82 0.77 -25.77 27.94
N ALA A 83 -0.08 -25.11 28.71
CA ALA A 83 -0.59 -23.77 28.40
C ALA A 83 0.50 -22.69 28.48
N ILE A 84 1.40 -22.75 29.48
CA ILE A 84 2.56 -21.85 29.57
C ILE A 84 3.48 -22.05 28.36
N ILE A 85 3.76 -23.30 27.99
CA ILE A 85 4.57 -23.64 26.81
C ILE A 85 3.89 -23.12 25.53
N SER A 86 2.56 -23.27 25.43
CA SER A 86 1.76 -22.78 24.30
C SER A 86 1.82 -21.26 24.14
N ILE A 87 1.73 -20.51 25.24
CA ILE A 87 1.81 -19.05 25.26
C ILE A 87 3.23 -18.60 24.95
N LEU A 88 4.25 -19.22 25.54
CA LEU A 88 5.66 -18.93 25.23
C LEU A 88 5.98 -19.25 23.76
N PHE A 89 5.43 -20.33 23.22
CA PHE A 89 5.55 -20.68 21.81
C PHE A 89 4.88 -19.63 20.92
N LEU A 90 3.65 -19.21 21.24
CA LEU A 90 2.95 -18.13 20.54
C LEU A 90 3.77 -16.83 20.54
N ILE A 91 4.31 -16.44 21.69
CA ILE A 91 5.16 -15.25 21.85
C ILE A 91 6.42 -15.37 21.00
N LEU A 92 7.10 -16.51 21.08
CA LEU A 92 8.31 -16.78 20.31
C LEU A 92 8.01 -16.76 18.80
N LEU A 93 6.86 -17.29 18.38
CA LEU A 93 6.43 -17.32 16.99
C LEU A 93 6.14 -15.91 16.47
N PHE A 94 5.51 -15.04 17.27
CA PHE A 94 5.31 -13.63 16.94
C PHE A 94 6.61 -12.82 16.85
N ILE A 95 7.55 -13.07 17.77
CA ILE A 95 8.86 -12.39 17.79
C ILE A 95 9.69 -12.84 16.59
N THR A 96 9.75 -14.15 16.32
CA THR A 96 10.51 -14.71 15.20
C THR A 96 9.89 -14.36 13.86
N SER A 97 8.56 -14.35 13.73
CA SER A 97 7.89 -13.87 12.51
C SER A 97 8.16 -12.38 12.28
N GLY A 98 8.11 -11.56 13.33
CA GLY A 98 8.45 -10.14 13.24
C GLY A 98 9.92 -9.91 12.85
N ALA A 99 10.84 -10.72 13.37
CA ALA A 99 12.27 -10.64 13.06
C ALA A 99 12.60 -11.09 11.63
N LEU A 100 11.92 -12.12 11.12
CA LEU A 100 12.09 -12.62 9.75
C LEU A 100 11.53 -11.67 8.67
N MET A 101 10.65 -10.73 9.04
CA MET A 101 9.90 -9.90 8.10
C MET A 101 10.52 -8.52 7.77
N GLY A 102 11.61 -8.12 8.45
CA GLY A 102 12.39 -6.91 8.12
C GLY A 102 12.10 -5.67 8.98
N GLY A 103 13.06 -4.72 8.98
CA GLY A 103 13.35 -3.81 10.10
C GLY A 103 12.31 -2.77 10.55
N VAL A 104 11.31 -2.43 9.75
CA VAL A 104 10.21 -1.52 10.18
C VAL A 104 9.09 -2.31 10.86
N GLU A 105 8.79 -3.50 10.34
CA GLU A 105 7.75 -4.41 10.85
C GLU A 105 8.22 -5.09 12.15
N ALA A 106 9.52 -5.38 12.26
CA ALA A 106 10.15 -5.93 13.48
C ALA A 106 10.00 -5.01 14.70
N LYS A 107 10.16 -3.69 14.54
CA LYS A 107 10.02 -2.72 15.65
C LYS A 107 8.60 -2.68 16.20
N SER A 108 7.60 -2.68 15.31
CA SER A 108 6.19 -2.73 15.74
C SER A 108 5.84 -4.05 16.42
N SER A 109 6.29 -5.20 15.87
CA SER A 109 6.06 -6.51 16.50
C SER A 109 6.69 -6.61 17.89
N LEU A 110 7.88 -6.03 18.08
CA LEU A 110 8.58 -6.04 19.37
C LEU A 110 7.86 -5.23 20.46
N VAL A 111 7.08 -4.22 20.08
CA VAL A 111 6.26 -3.42 21.02
C VAL A 111 4.88 -4.05 21.23
N LEU A 112 4.27 -4.58 20.16
CA LEU A 112 2.94 -5.18 20.19
C LEU A 112 2.90 -6.51 20.93
N THR A 113 3.94 -7.33 20.77
CA THR A 113 4.00 -8.65 21.39
C THR A 113 3.92 -8.59 22.92
N PRO A 114 4.75 -7.82 23.65
CA PRO A 114 4.64 -7.74 25.10
C PRO A 114 3.33 -7.09 25.57
N LEU A 115 2.76 -6.16 24.79
CA LEU A 115 1.48 -5.52 25.12
C LEU A 115 0.32 -6.51 25.17
N ILE A 116 0.34 -7.55 24.32
CA ILE A 116 -0.70 -8.58 24.28
C ILE A 116 -0.30 -9.79 25.16
N ALA A 117 0.97 -10.17 25.14
CA ALA A 117 1.50 -11.34 25.82
C ALA A 117 1.48 -11.22 27.34
N ILE A 118 1.89 -10.06 27.90
CA ILE A 118 1.99 -9.89 29.36
C ILE A 118 0.62 -9.95 30.02
N PRO A 119 -0.42 -9.21 29.56
CA PRO A 119 -1.76 -9.33 30.13
C PRO A 119 -2.35 -10.73 29.98
N THR A 120 -2.07 -11.40 28.86
CA THR A 120 -2.52 -12.79 28.62
C THR A 120 -1.84 -13.77 29.59
N LEU A 121 -0.55 -13.59 29.87
CA LEU A 121 0.20 -14.38 30.83
C LEU A 121 -0.30 -14.15 32.26
N VAL A 122 -0.56 -12.90 32.64
CA VAL A 122 -1.11 -12.56 33.97
C VAL A 122 -2.51 -13.13 34.15
N ALA A 123 -3.35 -13.04 33.12
CA ALA A 123 -4.68 -13.65 33.09
C ALA A 123 -4.61 -15.17 33.28
N PHE A 124 -3.63 -15.80 32.63
CA PHE A 124 -3.40 -17.23 32.76
C PHE A 124 -2.90 -17.65 34.14
N LEU A 125 -2.00 -16.88 34.74
CA LEU A 125 -1.50 -17.13 36.10
C LEU A 125 -2.61 -17.02 37.15
N TYR A 126 -3.62 -16.18 36.89
CA TYR A 126 -4.77 -15.98 37.76
C TYR A 126 -5.84 -17.07 37.58
N ASP A 127 -6.12 -17.45 36.33
CA ASP A 127 -7.09 -18.51 36.00
C ASP A 127 -6.43 -19.62 35.15
N PRO A 128 -6.04 -20.74 35.78
CA PRO A 128 -5.36 -21.84 35.11
C PRO A 128 -6.26 -22.66 34.18
N THR A 129 -7.58 -22.40 34.14
CA THR A 129 -8.48 -23.01 33.13
C THR A 129 -8.23 -22.45 31.73
N GLY A 130 -7.49 -21.34 31.62
CA GLY A 130 -7.14 -20.70 30.36
C GLY A 130 -8.29 -19.92 29.72
N THR A 131 -9.50 -19.98 30.26
CA THR A 131 -10.66 -19.25 29.74
C THR A 131 -10.47 -17.74 29.85
N LEU A 132 -9.94 -17.25 30.98
CA LEU A 132 -9.63 -15.83 31.16
C LEU A 132 -8.53 -15.35 30.21
N ALA A 133 -7.48 -16.14 30.01
CA ALA A 133 -6.38 -15.82 29.10
C ALA A 133 -6.87 -15.74 27.65
N PHE A 134 -7.77 -16.65 27.25
CA PHE A 134 -8.42 -16.63 25.94
C PHE A 134 -9.29 -15.39 25.75
N LEU A 135 -10.10 -15.03 26.74
CA LEU A 135 -10.95 -13.84 26.69
C LEU A 135 -10.11 -12.56 26.56
N ILE A 136 -9.04 -12.45 27.34
CA ILE A 136 -8.16 -11.27 27.34
C ILE A 136 -7.36 -11.16 26.04
N SER A 137 -6.78 -12.26 25.56
CA SER A 137 -6.05 -12.27 24.28
C SER A 137 -6.96 -11.92 23.10
N THR A 138 -8.13 -12.52 23.02
CA THR A 138 -9.13 -12.23 21.97
C THR A 138 -9.57 -10.77 22.01
N THR A 139 -9.91 -10.24 23.18
CA THR A 139 -10.33 -8.84 23.34
C THR A 139 -9.22 -7.86 22.95
N MET A 140 -7.97 -8.14 23.32
CA MET A 140 -6.80 -7.33 22.97
C MET A 140 -6.53 -7.32 21.46
N VAL A 141 -6.58 -8.48 20.81
CA VAL A 141 -6.37 -8.60 19.36
C VAL A 141 -7.47 -7.87 18.60
N PHE A 142 -8.74 -8.13 18.91
CA PHE A 142 -9.86 -7.46 18.23
C PHE A 142 -9.91 -5.96 18.53
N GLY A 143 -9.61 -5.55 19.76
CA GLY A 143 -9.48 -4.14 20.14
C GLY A 143 -8.39 -3.42 19.34
N PHE A 144 -7.23 -4.04 19.18
CA PHE A 144 -6.16 -3.52 18.35
C PHE A 144 -6.57 -3.40 16.88
N LEU A 145 -7.24 -4.42 16.33
CA LEU A 145 -7.76 -4.38 14.96
C LEU A 145 -8.79 -3.27 14.76
N PHE A 146 -9.67 -3.05 15.75
CA PHE A 146 -10.64 -1.96 15.71
C PHE A 146 -9.96 -0.58 15.73
N VAL A 147 -8.98 -0.38 16.61
CA VAL A 147 -8.22 0.87 16.72
C VAL A 147 -7.43 1.15 15.44
N THR A 148 -6.73 0.15 14.91
CA THR A 148 -5.97 0.29 13.66
C THR A 148 -6.89 0.61 12.48
N TRP A 149 -8.02 -0.07 12.34
CA TRP A 149 -9.03 0.26 11.35
C TRP A 149 -9.56 1.70 11.53
N TYR A 150 -9.87 2.10 12.76
CA TYR A 150 -10.37 3.43 13.07
C TYR A 150 -9.38 4.54 12.71
N LEU A 151 -8.08 4.31 12.93
CA LEU A 151 -7.01 5.25 12.60
C LEU A 151 -6.73 5.29 11.09
N VAL A 152 -6.73 4.14 10.43
CA VAL A 152 -6.38 4.03 9.00
C VAL A 152 -7.51 4.53 8.09
N ARG A 153 -8.78 4.37 8.49
CA ARG A 153 -9.95 4.76 7.65
C ARG A 153 -10.01 6.24 7.28
N LYS A 154 -9.26 7.11 7.98
CA LYS A 154 -9.23 8.56 7.74
C LYS A 154 -7.87 9.06 7.24
N ILE A 155 -6.94 8.18 6.87
CA ILE A 155 -5.67 8.64 6.29
C ILE A 155 -6.02 9.26 4.93
N PRO A 156 -5.83 10.59 4.75
CA PRO A 156 -6.05 11.21 3.45
C PRO A 156 -5.11 10.55 2.43
N PRO A 157 -5.52 10.43 1.16
CA PRO A 157 -4.61 9.94 0.12
C PRO A 157 -3.31 10.73 0.20
N THR A 158 -2.19 10.04 0.01
CA THR A 158 -0.84 10.62 0.00
C THR A 158 -0.89 11.91 -0.81
N LYS A 159 -0.70 13.06 -0.15
CA LYS A 159 -0.71 14.37 -0.83
C LYS A 159 0.17 14.24 -2.06
N GLU A 160 -0.42 14.47 -3.24
CA GLU A 160 0.33 14.51 -4.48
C GLU A 160 1.50 15.47 -4.26
N PHE A 161 2.72 14.97 -4.44
CA PHE A 161 3.91 15.79 -4.34
C PHE A 161 3.79 16.90 -5.37
N VAL A 162 3.51 18.12 -4.89
CA VAL A 162 3.49 19.32 -5.72
C VAL A 162 4.92 19.52 -6.18
N VAL A 163 5.18 19.25 -7.46
CA VAL A 163 6.45 19.64 -8.09
C VAL A 163 6.50 21.17 -7.99
N LEU A 164 7.36 21.69 -7.10
CA LEU A 164 7.48 23.13 -6.81
C LEU A 164 7.87 23.92 -8.06
N ASP A 165 8.69 23.32 -8.92
CA ASP A 165 9.18 23.93 -10.14
C ASP A 165 8.49 23.34 -11.37
N LYS A 166 7.73 24.20 -12.07
CA LYS A 166 7.01 23.82 -13.29
C LYS A 166 7.90 23.76 -14.53
N VAL A 167 9.17 24.14 -14.43
CA VAL A 167 10.09 24.21 -15.57
C VAL A 167 11.31 23.33 -15.34
N GLY A 168 11.66 22.54 -16.35
CA GLY A 168 12.83 21.67 -16.35
C GLY A 168 13.60 21.74 -17.67
N ILE A 169 14.73 21.03 -17.72
CA ILE A 169 15.58 20.91 -18.91
C ILE A 169 15.64 19.45 -19.33
N ALA A 170 15.39 19.15 -20.60
CA ALA A 170 15.54 17.80 -21.14
C ALA A 170 17.01 17.37 -21.14
N ILE A 171 17.34 16.26 -20.46
CA ILE A 171 18.71 15.71 -20.43
C ILE A 171 18.95 14.77 -21.63
N GLU A 172 17.87 14.24 -22.20
CA GLU A 172 17.86 13.40 -23.39
C GLU A 172 16.69 13.76 -24.30
N ASP A 173 16.72 13.29 -25.54
CA ASP A 173 15.61 13.48 -26.47
C ASP A 173 14.36 12.75 -25.94
N ILE A 174 13.21 13.43 -25.96
CA ILE A 174 11.93 12.92 -25.43
C ILE A 174 10.96 12.76 -26.60
N ALA A 175 10.70 11.52 -27.00
CA ALA A 175 9.70 11.15 -28.01
C ALA A 175 9.34 9.65 -27.92
N PRO A 176 8.28 9.24 -27.18
CA PRO A 176 7.46 10.02 -26.27
C PRO A 176 8.01 10.04 -24.83
N ARG A 177 9.01 9.23 -24.50
CA ARG A 177 9.59 9.13 -23.15
C ARG A 177 11.04 9.61 -23.13
N GLY A 178 11.47 10.11 -21.99
CA GLY A 178 12.85 10.50 -21.73
C GLY A 178 13.02 11.01 -20.30
N ARG A 179 14.10 11.74 -20.04
CA ARG A 179 14.49 12.25 -18.72
C ARG A 179 14.68 13.75 -18.73
N ILE A 180 14.19 14.38 -17.67
CA ILE A 180 14.28 15.82 -17.45
C ILE A 180 14.98 16.11 -16.12
N LYS A 181 15.66 17.25 -16.06
CA LYS A 181 16.18 17.82 -14.82
C LYS A 181 15.26 18.93 -14.35
N ILE A 182 14.74 18.83 -13.13
CA ILE A 182 13.98 19.90 -12.47
C ILE A 182 14.73 20.25 -11.20
N GLY A 183 15.19 21.50 -11.09
CA GLY A 183 16.10 21.90 -10.02
C GLY A 183 17.35 21.01 -9.96
N GLY A 184 17.47 20.21 -8.89
CA GLY A 184 18.55 19.25 -8.66
C GLY A 184 18.23 17.80 -9.01
N GLU A 185 16.99 17.46 -9.34
CA GLU A 185 16.52 16.07 -9.46
C GLU A 185 16.30 15.65 -10.92
N ILE A 186 16.50 14.35 -11.19
CA ILE A 186 16.27 13.74 -12.50
C ILE A 186 14.97 12.94 -12.44
N TRP A 187 14.04 13.27 -13.32
CA TRP A 187 12.72 12.65 -13.39
C TRP A 187 12.49 11.99 -14.75
N TRP A 188 11.75 10.87 -14.74
CA TRP A 188 11.17 10.32 -15.97
C TRP A 188 10.07 11.23 -16.47
N ALA A 189 10.04 11.47 -17.77
CA ALA A 189 9.10 12.37 -18.40
C ALA A 189 8.46 11.72 -19.63
N VAL A 190 7.20 12.07 -19.88
CA VAL A 190 6.43 11.64 -21.04
C VAL A 190 5.79 12.85 -21.71
N THR A 191 5.85 12.88 -23.04
CA THR A 191 5.23 13.90 -23.87
C THR A 191 4.22 13.26 -24.83
N ARG A 192 3.20 14.02 -25.23
CA ARG A 192 2.14 13.57 -26.15
C ARG A 192 2.20 14.38 -27.45
N GLY A 193 2.70 13.76 -28.52
CA GLY A 193 2.71 14.38 -29.85
C GLY A 193 3.79 15.44 -30.09
N TRP A 194 4.72 15.63 -29.13
CA TRP A 194 5.85 16.55 -29.27
C TRP A 194 7.17 15.79 -29.33
N ARG A 195 8.13 16.31 -30.09
CA ARG A 195 9.51 15.83 -30.09
C ARG A 195 10.40 16.90 -29.44
N ILE A 196 10.83 16.64 -28.21
CA ILE A 196 11.67 17.57 -27.43
C ILE A 196 13.11 17.09 -27.54
N ARG A 197 14.05 17.96 -27.88
CA ARG A 197 15.47 17.60 -27.98
C ARG A 197 16.18 17.80 -26.66
N LYS A 198 17.29 17.10 -26.47
CA LYS A 198 18.22 17.32 -25.37
C LYS A 198 18.62 18.79 -25.29
N GLY A 199 18.49 19.37 -24.10
CA GLY A 199 18.78 20.77 -23.81
C GLY A 199 17.59 21.72 -23.96
N ASP A 200 16.46 21.29 -24.54
CA ASP A 200 15.26 22.13 -24.59
C ASP A 200 14.65 22.30 -23.19
N ARG A 201 14.12 23.50 -22.93
CA ARG A 201 13.33 23.79 -21.73
C ARG A 201 11.90 23.27 -21.90
N VAL A 202 11.39 22.64 -20.85
CA VAL A 202 10.07 21.99 -20.84
C VAL A 202 9.24 22.46 -19.67
N TYR A 203 7.92 22.48 -19.87
CA TYR A 203 6.95 22.80 -18.83
C TYR A 203 6.24 21.54 -18.36
N VAL A 204 6.18 21.33 -17.04
CA VAL A 204 5.48 20.22 -16.39
C VAL A 204 4.01 20.56 -16.27
N THR A 205 3.15 19.81 -16.96
CA THR A 205 1.69 20.01 -16.94
C THR A 205 0.99 19.09 -15.94
N GLY A 206 1.63 17.99 -15.55
CA GLY A 206 1.08 17.07 -14.56
C GLY A 206 1.98 15.87 -14.31
N LYS A 207 1.43 14.87 -13.62
CA LYS A 207 2.09 13.61 -13.29
C LYS A 207 1.20 12.44 -13.71
N ARG A 208 1.80 11.40 -14.26
CA ARG A 208 1.16 10.11 -14.55
C ARG A 208 2.01 9.02 -13.91
N ASP A 209 1.50 8.39 -12.88
CA ASP A 209 2.19 7.34 -12.11
C ASP A 209 3.54 7.82 -11.52
N MET A 210 4.67 7.37 -12.06
CA MET A 210 6.02 7.81 -11.69
C MET A 210 6.70 8.67 -12.77
N GLU A 211 5.94 9.09 -13.79
CA GLU A 211 6.42 9.90 -14.91
C GLU A 211 5.77 11.30 -14.88
N LEU A 212 6.54 12.33 -15.22
CA LEU A 212 6.04 13.70 -15.36
C LEU A 212 5.53 13.93 -16.78
N VAL A 213 4.33 14.49 -16.90
CA VAL A 213 3.78 14.89 -18.19
C VAL A 213 4.35 16.26 -18.54
N VAL A 214 5.09 16.33 -19.65
CA VAL A 214 5.77 17.54 -20.09
C VAL A 214 5.34 17.99 -21.48
N VAL A 215 5.40 19.31 -21.68
CA VAL A 215 5.18 19.95 -22.97
C VAL A 215 6.28 20.97 -23.25
N PRO A 216 6.56 21.29 -24.52
CA PRO A 216 7.45 22.39 -24.86
C PRO A 216 7.05 23.71 -24.19
N LEU A 217 8.06 24.50 -23.82
CA LEU A 217 7.90 25.82 -23.22
C LEU A 217 8.01 26.90 -24.30
N VAL A 218 7.15 27.92 -24.21
CA VAL A 218 7.22 29.15 -25.01
C VAL A 218 7.52 30.33 -24.10
N GLU A 219 8.56 31.08 -24.44
CA GLU A 219 8.96 32.28 -23.69
C GLU A 219 8.58 33.55 -24.45
N CYS A 220 8.04 34.52 -23.72
CA CYS A 220 7.78 35.84 -24.27
C CYS A 220 9.11 36.60 -24.44
N PRO A 221 9.49 37.04 -25.66
CA PRO A 221 10.77 37.70 -25.90
C PRO A 221 10.86 39.08 -25.23
N ALA A 222 9.73 39.73 -24.99
CA ALA A 222 9.69 41.06 -24.40
C ALA A 222 9.79 41.07 -22.87
N CYS A 223 9.38 40.00 -22.18
CA CYS A 223 9.30 40.02 -20.71
C CYS A 223 9.78 38.74 -20.00
N GLY A 224 10.20 37.73 -20.76
CA GLY A 224 10.70 36.45 -20.24
C GLY A 224 9.65 35.58 -19.57
N LYS A 225 8.35 35.88 -19.72
CA LYS A 225 7.30 35.08 -19.11
C LYS A 225 7.12 33.75 -19.86
N GLU A 226 7.06 32.68 -19.08
CA GLU A 226 7.03 31.29 -19.53
C GLU A 226 5.60 30.77 -19.61
N TYR A 227 5.25 30.13 -20.73
CA TYR A 227 3.94 29.51 -20.95
C TYR A 227 4.10 28.08 -21.49
N PRO A 228 3.23 27.14 -21.09
CA PRO A 228 3.15 25.84 -21.76
C PRO A 228 2.61 26.03 -23.18
N ILE A 229 3.20 25.34 -24.18
CA ILE A 229 2.77 25.46 -25.58
C ILE A 229 1.28 25.13 -25.81
N THR A 230 0.68 24.35 -24.92
CA THR A 230 -0.74 23.97 -24.98
C THR A 230 -1.70 25.08 -24.52
N ASN A 231 -1.22 26.08 -23.79
CA ASN A 231 -2.05 27.16 -23.25
C ASN A 231 -1.28 28.49 -23.25
N VAL A 232 -1.02 29.01 -24.46
CA VAL A 232 -0.40 30.32 -24.65
C VAL A 232 -1.49 31.33 -25.03
N PRO A 233 -1.65 32.43 -24.29
CA PRO A 233 -2.59 33.49 -24.66
C PRO A 233 -2.10 34.25 -25.89
N GLU A 234 -3.01 34.76 -26.72
CA GLU A 234 -2.68 35.57 -27.92
C GLU A 234 -1.78 36.76 -27.59
N ARG A 235 -2.07 37.42 -26.46
CA ARG A 235 -1.25 38.51 -25.91
C ARG A 235 -0.65 38.10 -24.58
N CYS A 236 0.61 38.45 -24.37
CA CYS A 236 1.27 38.21 -23.10
C CYS A 236 0.56 38.96 -21.96
N VAL A 237 0.18 38.24 -20.91
CA VAL A 237 -0.51 38.79 -19.73
C VAL A 237 0.30 39.91 -19.04
N LYS A 238 1.64 39.88 -19.15
CA LYS A 238 2.52 40.82 -18.46
C LYS A 238 2.81 42.10 -19.27
N CYS A 239 3.02 41.98 -20.57
CA CYS A 239 3.51 43.10 -21.41
C CYS A 239 2.65 43.39 -22.65
N GLY A 240 1.60 42.62 -22.90
CA GLY A 240 0.70 42.82 -24.04
C GLY A 240 1.29 42.46 -25.41
N TYR A 241 2.52 41.93 -25.47
CA TYR A 241 3.17 41.51 -26.71
C TYR A 241 2.40 40.36 -27.39
N ASP A 242 2.29 40.42 -28.71
CA ASP A 242 1.62 39.38 -29.52
C ASP A 242 2.48 38.11 -29.59
N LEU A 243 1.96 37.02 -29.01
CA LEU A 243 2.65 35.74 -28.95
C LEU A 243 2.30 34.82 -30.12
N SER A 244 1.34 35.19 -30.96
CA SER A 244 0.76 34.33 -32.01
C SER A 244 1.77 33.86 -33.04
N ALA A 245 2.69 34.74 -33.47
CA ALA A 245 3.73 34.37 -34.43
C ALA A 245 4.75 33.38 -33.82
N ILE A 246 5.06 33.55 -32.53
CA ILE A 246 6.05 32.76 -31.81
C ILE A 246 5.50 31.38 -31.48
N THR A 247 4.24 31.31 -31.07
CA THR A 247 3.55 30.05 -30.84
C THR A 247 3.48 29.22 -32.11
N LEU A 248 3.14 29.83 -33.26
CA LEU A 248 3.15 29.13 -34.56
C LEU A 248 4.54 28.59 -34.93
N GLN A 249 5.60 29.36 -34.69
CA GLN A 249 6.97 28.89 -34.94
C GLN A 249 7.36 27.74 -34.01
N ALA A 250 7.00 27.83 -32.71
CA ALA A 250 7.25 26.77 -31.74
C ALA A 250 6.45 25.50 -32.07
N LEU A 251 5.19 25.65 -32.48
CA LEU A 251 4.34 24.55 -32.93
C LEU A 251 4.98 23.80 -34.11
N LYS A 252 5.48 24.53 -35.11
CA LYS A 252 6.18 23.93 -36.26
C LYS A 252 7.49 23.22 -35.86
N LYS A 253 8.20 23.72 -34.84
CA LYS A 253 9.44 23.12 -34.35
C LYS A 253 9.21 21.81 -33.60
N TYR A 254 8.16 21.74 -32.78
CA TYR A 254 7.97 20.66 -31.82
C TYR A 254 6.90 19.64 -32.22
N MET A 255 5.94 19.98 -33.10
CA MET A 255 4.94 19.02 -33.56
C MET A 255 5.58 17.93 -34.41
N VAL A 256 5.26 16.69 -34.09
CA VAL A 256 5.53 15.55 -34.97
C VAL A 256 4.55 15.59 -36.13
N SER A 257 5.04 15.59 -37.37
CA SER A 257 4.15 15.56 -38.54
C SER A 257 3.32 14.27 -38.53
N PRO A 258 2.03 14.31 -38.92
CA PRO A 258 1.18 13.11 -38.95
C PRO A 258 1.63 12.04 -39.96
N THR A 259 2.68 12.30 -40.75
CA THR A 259 3.28 11.34 -41.69
C THR A 259 4.35 10.43 -41.09
N GLU A 260 4.69 10.57 -39.80
CA GLU A 260 5.69 9.72 -39.10
C GLU A 260 5.12 9.04 -37.84
N GLN A 261 3.87 8.54 -37.90
CA GLN A 261 3.31 7.61 -36.91
C GLN A 261 3.26 6.19 -37.46
#